data_AF-A0A0F5AKZ1-F1
#
_entry.id   AF-A0A0F5AKZ1-F1
#
_cell.length_a   1.000
_cell.length_b   1.000
_cell.length_c   1.000
_cell.angle_alpha   90.00
_cell.angle_beta   90.00
_cell.angle_gamma   90.00
#
_symmetry.space_group_name_H-M   'P 1'
#
loop_
_entity.id
_entity.type
_entity.pdbx_description
1 polymer ?
#
loop_
_entity_poly.entity_id
_entity_poly.type
_entity_poly.pdbx_seq_one_letter_code
_entity_poly.pdbx_strand_id
1 'polypeptide(L)'
;MSRKTKKRNKKFNALTSFRRLASATTHNLAVAWVQGENKESCVFNLKSGKREKVTRMMAQALGEAPHQWTILLAVFCRRQDGQEYAKYFEVQTGANYYESDLIEAMREHQDALIAQQNPEHFISAGYMASPHPIEFDEKQAGKIFASMGGWDCLSKWEARELGLLNEEAA
;
A
#
# COMPACT_ATOMS: atom_id res chain seq x y z
N MET A 1 27.65 -21.08 50.71
CA MET A 1 26.29 -20.63 50.33
C MET A 1 26.41 -19.50 49.31
N SER A 2 25.94 -19.68 48.07
CA SER A 2 26.02 -18.65 47.02
C SER A 2 24.87 -17.64 47.17
N ARG A 3 25.18 -16.35 47.30
CA ARG A 3 24.18 -15.27 47.35
C ARG A 3 23.51 -15.15 45.97
N LYS A 4 22.21 -15.43 45.87
CA LYS A 4 21.42 -15.14 44.67
C LYS A 4 21.41 -13.63 44.42
N THR A 5 22.08 -13.18 43.37
CA THR A 5 22.09 -11.78 42.93
C THR A 5 20.67 -11.37 42.52
N LYS A 6 20.13 -10.31 43.14
CA LYS A 6 18.79 -9.79 42.82
C LYS A 6 18.76 -9.35 41.36
N LYS A 7 17.86 -9.95 40.55
CA LYS A 7 17.70 -9.61 39.13
C LYS A 7 17.32 -8.13 39.02
N ARG A 8 18.17 -7.33 38.37
CA ARG A 8 17.91 -5.90 38.16
C ARG A 8 16.74 -5.74 37.20
N ASN A 9 15.70 -5.03 37.63
CA ASN A 9 14.61 -4.64 36.73
C ASN A 9 15.15 -3.66 35.68
N LYS A 10 14.92 -3.96 34.41
CA LYS A 10 15.32 -3.08 33.30
C LYS A 10 14.55 -1.76 33.45
N LYS A 11 15.26 -0.63 33.38
CA LYS A 11 14.62 0.69 33.39
C LYS A 11 13.73 0.82 32.15
N PHE A 12 12.59 1.49 32.30
CA PHE A 12 11.68 1.79 31.20
C PHE A 12 12.43 2.56 30.10
N ASN A 13 12.19 2.17 28.84
CA ASN A 13 12.71 2.84 27.65
C ASN A 13 11.54 3.20 26.75
N ALA A 14 11.23 4.49 26.66
CA ALA A 14 10.08 5.00 25.94
C ALA A 14 10.09 4.60 24.45
N LEU A 15 11.24 4.70 23.78
CA LEU A 15 11.39 4.33 22.37
C LEU A 15 11.13 2.83 22.13
N THR A 16 11.68 1.98 22.98
CA THR A 16 11.45 0.53 22.89
C THR A 16 9.98 0.19 23.17
N SER A 17 9.35 0.90 24.11
CA SER A 17 7.93 0.74 24.41
C SER A 17 7.06 1.20 23.23
N PHE A 18 7.37 2.33 22.63
CA PHE A 18 6.65 2.89 21.49
C PHE A 18 6.73 1.96 20.28
N ARG A 19 7.92 1.44 19.94
CA ARG A 19 8.08 0.47 18.83
C ARG A 19 7.23 -0.79 19.01
N ARG A 20 7.16 -1.31 20.24
CA ARG A 20 6.30 -2.47 20.56
C ARG A 20 4.83 -2.14 20.39
N LEU A 21 4.41 -0.97 20.87
CA LEU A 21 3.04 -0.50 20.72
C LEU A 21 2.68 -0.27 19.25
N ALA A 22 3.60 0.33 18.46
CA ALA A 22 3.41 0.56 17.04
C ALA A 22 3.20 -0.77 16.30
N SER A 23 4.11 -1.73 16.49
CA SER A 23 4.00 -3.07 15.90
C SER A 23 2.68 -3.77 16.27
N ALA A 24 2.24 -3.69 17.53
CA ALA A 24 0.97 -4.27 17.96
C ALA A 24 -0.25 -3.55 17.38
N THR A 25 -0.18 -2.22 17.26
CA THR A 25 -1.29 -1.39 16.76
C THR A 25 -1.47 -1.54 15.25
N THR A 26 -0.40 -1.79 14.51
CA THR A 26 -0.41 -1.89 13.05
C THR A 26 -0.54 -3.32 12.52
N HIS A 27 -0.72 -4.29 13.41
CA HIS A 27 -0.85 -5.69 13.04
C HIS A 27 -2.07 -5.93 12.12
N ASN A 28 -1.88 -6.68 11.03
CA ASN A 28 -2.88 -6.90 9.98
C ASN A 28 -3.41 -5.63 9.31
N LEU A 29 -2.71 -4.50 9.40
CA LEU A 29 -3.11 -3.29 8.70
C LEU A 29 -2.32 -3.11 7.40
N ALA A 30 -2.97 -2.55 6.40
CA ALA A 30 -2.30 -1.94 5.26
C ALA A 30 -2.82 -0.54 5.01
N VAL A 31 -1.93 0.37 4.67
CA VAL A 31 -2.27 1.64 4.03
C VAL A 31 -2.47 1.35 2.55
N ALA A 32 -3.61 1.76 1.99
CA ALA A 32 -3.94 1.59 0.59
C ALA A 32 -4.18 2.94 -0.06
N TRP A 33 -3.79 3.06 -1.32
CA TRP A 33 -4.04 4.23 -2.15
C TRP A 33 -4.28 3.81 -3.59
N VAL A 34 -5.16 4.54 -4.28
CA VAL A 34 -5.49 4.35 -5.69
C VAL A 34 -5.49 5.72 -6.36
N GLN A 35 -4.97 5.76 -7.58
CA GLN A 35 -5.04 6.92 -8.45
C GLN A 35 -6.48 7.17 -8.87
N GLY A 36 -7.00 8.35 -8.57
CA GLY A 36 -8.35 8.77 -8.92
C GLY A 36 -8.67 10.15 -8.36
N GLU A 37 -9.95 10.50 -8.31
CA GLU A 37 -10.41 11.79 -7.75
C GLU A 37 -10.14 11.89 -6.24
N ASN A 38 -10.34 10.78 -5.52
CA ASN A 38 -10.04 10.70 -4.09
C ASN A 38 -8.57 10.37 -3.88
N LYS A 39 -7.76 11.40 -3.61
CA LYS A 39 -6.31 11.27 -3.41
C LYS A 39 -5.92 10.80 -2.01
N GLU A 40 -6.87 10.53 -1.12
CA GLU A 40 -6.61 10.15 0.27
C GLU A 40 -6.23 8.68 0.40
N SER A 41 -5.17 8.39 1.15
CA SER A 41 -4.86 7.02 1.55
C SER A 41 -5.82 6.55 2.65
N CYS A 42 -6.12 5.26 2.63
CA CYS A 42 -7.06 4.61 3.53
C CYS A 42 -6.39 3.44 4.24
N VAL A 43 -6.73 3.20 5.51
CA VAL A 43 -6.21 2.04 6.25
C VAL A 43 -7.23 0.91 6.17
N PHE A 44 -6.77 -0.29 5.85
CA PHE A 44 -7.58 -1.50 5.79
C PHE A 44 -7.05 -2.57 6.74
N ASN A 45 -7.97 -3.30 7.36
CA ASN A 45 -7.67 -4.53 8.07
C ASN A 45 -7.62 -5.68 7.08
N LEU A 46 -6.44 -6.25 6.87
CA LEU A 46 -6.19 -7.34 5.93
C LEU A 46 -6.86 -8.64 6.34
N LYS A 47 -7.20 -8.85 7.61
CA LYS A 47 -7.94 -10.06 7.99
C LYS A 47 -9.41 -9.97 7.59
N SER A 48 -10.03 -8.80 7.74
CA SER A 48 -11.45 -8.61 7.43
C SER A 48 -11.72 -8.02 6.04
N GLY A 49 -10.71 -7.46 5.38
CA GLY A 49 -10.84 -6.69 4.13
C GLY A 49 -11.64 -5.39 4.28
N LYS A 50 -11.75 -4.84 5.50
CA LYS A 50 -12.59 -3.66 5.78
C LYS A 50 -11.73 -2.43 6.05
N ARG A 51 -12.24 -1.26 5.64
CA ARG A 51 -11.64 0.03 5.98
C ARG A 51 -11.73 0.25 7.49
N GLU A 52 -10.61 0.63 8.09
CA GLU A 52 -10.49 0.95 9.50
C GLU A 52 -10.53 2.46 9.71
N LYS A 53 -11.12 2.89 10.84
CA LYS A 53 -11.07 4.29 11.25
C LYS A 53 -9.69 4.57 11.82
N VAL A 54 -8.94 5.48 11.17
CA VAL A 54 -7.60 5.85 11.62
C VAL A 54 -7.67 6.58 12.96
N THR A 55 -7.04 5.99 13.98
CA THR A 55 -6.82 6.64 15.27
C THR A 55 -5.50 7.40 15.26
N ARG A 56 -5.34 8.36 16.18
CA ARG A 56 -4.07 9.09 16.34
C ARG A 56 -2.88 8.14 16.58
N MET A 57 -3.07 7.11 17.40
CA MET A 57 -2.02 6.12 17.69
C MET A 57 -1.64 5.32 16.44
N MET A 58 -2.62 4.93 15.61
CA MET A 58 -2.34 4.25 14.35
C MET A 58 -1.56 5.14 13.38
N ALA A 59 -1.96 6.39 13.21
CA ALA A 59 -1.25 7.34 12.35
C ALA A 59 0.20 7.54 12.81
N GLN A 60 0.42 7.73 14.12
CA GLN A 60 1.78 7.82 14.68
C GLN A 60 2.56 6.52 14.53
N ALA A 61 1.93 5.37 14.74
CA ALA A 61 2.58 4.09 14.59
C ALA A 61 3.01 3.83 13.14
N LEU A 62 2.20 4.21 12.15
CA LEU A 62 2.52 4.06 10.73
C LEU A 62 3.61 5.03 10.27
N GLY A 63 3.49 6.32 10.62
CA GLY A 63 4.39 7.36 10.11
C GLY A 63 5.68 7.58 10.91
N GLU A 64 5.69 7.30 12.22
CA GLU A 64 6.80 7.68 13.13
C GLU A 64 7.57 6.48 13.69
N ALA A 65 7.19 5.24 13.37
CA ALA A 65 7.94 4.05 13.75
C ALA A 65 8.51 3.36 12.50
N PRO A 66 9.76 2.85 12.57
CA PRO A 66 10.33 2.11 11.46
C PRO A 66 9.84 0.65 11.47
N HIS A 67 9.51 0.12 10.30
CA HIS A 67 8.90 -1.21 10.12
C HIS A 67 9.56 -2.00 9.00
N GLN A 68 9.43 -3.33 9.04
CA GLN A 68 9.70 -4.19 7.88
C GLN A 68 8.47 -4.20 6.99
N TRP A 69 8.48 -3.35 5.96
CA TRP A 69 7.33 -3.13 5.10
C TRP A 69 7.20 -4.24 4.05
N THR A 70 5.97 -4.61 3.77
CA THR A 70 5.56 -5.31 2.54
C THR A 70 4.72 -4.35 1.72
N ILE A 71 5.13 -4.09 0.48
CA ILE A 71 4.48 -3.17 -0.43
C ILE A 71 3.98 -3.96 -1.64
N LEU A 72 2.70 -3.87 -1.93
CA LEU A 72 2.08 -4.39 -3.13
C LEU A 72 1.72 -3.22 -4.04
N LEU A 73 2.38 -3.15 -5.18
CA LEU A 73 2.04 -2.22 -6.26
C LEU A 73 1.06 -2.89 -7.21
N ALA A 74 0.10 -2.12 -7.71
CA ALA A 74 -0.95 -2.57 -8.60
C ALA A 74 -1.11 -1.62 -9.78
N VAL A 75 -1.30 -2.19 -10.97
CA VAL A 75 -1.71 -1.46 -12.18
C VAL A 75 -2.97 -2.09 -12.73
N PHE A 76 -3.97 -1.26 -13.03
CA PHE A 76 -5.26 -1.66 -13.54
C PHE A 76 -5.36 -1.32 -15.01
N CYS A 77 -5.79 -2.30 -15.80
CA CYS A 77 -5.88 -2.18 -17.25
C CYS A 77 -7.17 -2.76 -17.79
N ARG A 78 -7.69 -2.18 -18.89
CA ARG A 78 -8.85 -2.66 -19.62
C ARG A 78 -8.55 -2.67 -21.11
N ARG A 79 -8.73 -3.85 -21.71
CA ARG A 79 -8.54 -4.09 -23.14
C ARG A 79 -9.68 -3.47 -23.94
N GLN A 80 -9.50 -3.33 -25.25
CA GLN A 80 -10.53 -2.79 -26.16
C GLN A 80 -11.79 -3.66 -26.25
N ASP A 81 -11.71 -4.93 -25.86
CA ASP A 81 -12.88 -5.81 -25.74
C ASP A 81 -13.63 -5.63 -24.40
N GLY A 82 -13.21 -4.68 -23.58
CA GLY A 82 -13.74 -4.40 -22.24
C GLY A 82 -13.20 -5.33 -21.14
N GLN A 83 -12.31 -6.28 -21.46
CA GLN A 83 -11.77 -7.19 -20.45
C GLN A 83 -10.80 -6.47 -19.51
N GLU A 84 -11.13 -6.49 -18.21
CA GLU A 84 -10.31 -5.96 -17.14
C GLU A 84 -9.23 -6.96 -16.69
N TYR A 85 -8.02 -6.46 -16.43
CA TYR A 85 -6.95 -7.24 -15.84
C TYR A 85 -6.05 -6.35 -14.97
N ALA A 86 -5.53 -6.92 -13.88
CA ALA A 86 -4.60 -6.25 -12.98
C ALA A 86 -3.23 -6.91 -13.03
N LYS A 87 -2.19 -6.12 -12.79
CA LYS A 87 -0.83 -6.60 -12.57
C LYS A 87 -0.35 -6.15 -11.21
N TYR A 88 0.24 -7.10 -10.48
CA TYR A 88 0.74 -6.90 -9.13
C TYR A 88 2.26 -7.07 -9.08
N PHE A 89 2.91 -6.29 -8.23
CA PHE A 89 4.32 -6.43 -7.90
C PHE A 89 4.49 -6.24 -6.40
N GLU A 90 4.95 -7.29 -5.71
CA GLU A 90 5.18 -7.27 -4.27
C GLU A 90 6.67 -7.10 -3.95
N VAL A 91 6.97 -6.23 -2.98
CA VAL A 91 8.32 -5.99 -2.46
C VAL A 91 8.29 -6.06 -0.94
N GLN A 92 9.20 -6.83 -0.37
CA GLN A 92 9.48 -6.82 1.06
C GLN A 92 10.81 -6.12 1.32
N THR A 93 10.84 -5.18 2.26
CA THR A 93 12.06 -4.37 2.50
C THR A 93 13.18 -5.16 3.18
N GLY A 94 12.87 -6.23 3.89
CA GLY A 94 13.83 -7.05 4.66
C GLY A 94 14.44 -6.35 5.89
N ALA A 95 14.41 -5.03 5.96
CA ALA A 95 14.89 -4.21 7.08
C ALA A 95 13.84 -3.16 7.50
N ASN A 96 14.09 -2.52 8.64
CA ASN A 96 13.20 -1.51 9.19
C ASN A 96 13.43 -0.15 8.49
N TYR A 97 12.38 0.40 7.87
CA TYR A 97 12.38 1.71 7.22
C TYR A 97 11.22 2.57 7.74
N TYR A 98 11.37 3.89 7.72
CA TYR A 98 10.22 4.79 7.84
C TYR A 98 9.47 4.83 6.52
N GLU A 99 8.17 5.11 6.56
CA GLU A 99 7.34 5.26 5.36
C GLU A 99 7.94 6.30 4.39
N SER A 100 8.42 7.43 4.95
CA SER A 100 9.04 8.51 4.17
C SER A 100 10.24 8.06 3.33
N ASP A 101 10.99 7.07 3.81
CA ASP A 101 12.20 6.60 3.15
C ASP A 101 11.87 5.76 1.90
N LEU A 102 10.64 5.26 1.79
CA LEU A 102 10.20 4.34 0.74
C LEU A 102 9.47 5.04 -0.41
N ILE A 103 9.05 6.30 -0.23
CA ILE A 103 8.18 7.01 -1.19
C ILE A 103 8.79 7.08 -2.59
N GLU A 104 10.09 7.40 -2.68
CA GLU A 104 10.78 7.52 -3.97
C GLU A 104 10.91 6.16 -4.67
N ALA A 105 11.41 5.15 -3.96
CA ALA A 105 11.53 3.79 -4.48
C ALA A 105 10.17 3.20 -4.90
N MET A 106 9.10 3.44 -4.12
CA MET A 106 7.75 3.02 -4.46
C MET A 106 7.27 3.66 -5.77
N ARG A 107 7.54 4.95 -5.96
CA ARG A 107 7.18 5.67 -7.19
C ARG A 107 7.94 5.10 -8.39
N GLU A 108 9.24 4.90 -8.27
CA GLU A 108 10.06 4.33 -9.36
C GLU A 108 9.57 2.94 -9.77
N HIS A 109 9.28 2.07 -8.80
CA HIS A 109 8.73 0.75 -9.08
C HIS A 109 7.33 0.79 -9.69
N GLN A 110 6.49 1.74 -9.27
CA GLN A 110 5.15 1.94 -9.83
C GLN A 110 5.23 2.42 -11.28
N ASP A 111 6.08 3.41 -11.56
CA ASP A 111 6.29 3.96 -12.90
C ASP A 111 6.85 2.88 -13.84
N ALA A 112 7.79 2.07 -13.36
CA ALA A 112 8.32 0.93 -14.10
C ALA A 112 7.24 -0.13 -14.39
N LEU A 113 6.35 -0.41 -13.43
CA LEU A 113 5.24 -1.36 -13.61
C LEU A 113 4.21 -0.85 -14.63
N ILE A 114 3.92 0.46 -14.60
CA ILE A 114 3.05 1.12 -15.58
C ILE A 114 3.67 1.07 -16.98
N ALA A 115 4.96 1.39 -17.11
CA ALA A 115 5.66 1.40 -18.39
C ALA A 115 5.72 0.03 -19.08
N GLN A 116 5.59 -1.07 -18.33
CA GLN A 116 5.50 -2.43 -18.87
C GLN A 116 4.12 -2.77 -19.45
N GLN A 117 3.08 -1.97 -19.16
CA GLN A 117 1.73 -2.21 -19.66
C GLN A 117 1.49 -1.52 -20.99
N ASN A 118 0.50 -2.00 -21.75
CA ASN A 118 0.03 -1.30 -22.93
C ASN A 118 -0.55 0.07 -22.51
N PRO A 119 -0.01 1.21 -23.00
CA PRO A 119 -0.49 2.53 -22.66
C PRO A 119 -1.96 2.77 -23.01
N GLU A 120 -2.48 2.07 -24.02
CA GLU A 120 -3.89 2.14 -24.38
C GLU A 120 -4.78 1.47 -23.34
N HIS A 121 -4.30 0.42 -22.69
CA HIS A 121 -5.11 -0.33 -21.72
C HIS A 121 -5.05 0.26 -20.32
N PHE A 122 -4.01 1.05 -20.00
CA PHE A 122 -3.83 1.61 -18.67
C PHE A 122 -5.02 2.46 -18.24
N ILE A 123 -5.55 2.18 -17.04
CA ILE A 123 -6.64 2.92 -16.41
C ILE A 123 -6.14 3.72 -15.21
N SER A 124 -5.53 3.00 -14.25
CA SER A 124 -5.10 3.57 -12.99
C SER A 124 -4.01 2.72 -12.34
N ALA A 125 -3.43 3.26 -11.28
CA ALA A 125 -2.39 2.64 -10.48
C ALA A 125 -2.73 2.76 -8.99
N GLY A 126 -2.22 1.87 -8.17
CA GLY A 126 -2.40 1.93 -6.72
C GLY A 126 -1.34 1.14 -5.98
N TYR A 127 -1.30 1.32 -4.67
CA TYR A 127 -0.44 0.52 -3.80
C TYR A 127 -1.15 0.14 -2.50
N MET A 128 -0.66 -0.92 -1.88
CA MET A 128 -0.93 -1.29 -0.50
C MET A 128 0.39 -1.49 0.23
N ALA A 129 0.53 -0.93 1.43
CA ALA A 129 1.73 -1.05 2.25
C ALA A 129 1.36 -1.54 3.65
N SER A 130 1.85 -2.73 4.00
CA SER A 130 1.75 -3.32 5.34
C SER A 130 3.05 -3.08 6.10
N PRO A 131 3.02 -2.60 7.36
CA PRO A 131 4.20 -2.42 8.21
C PRO A 131 4.71 -3.74 8.82
N HIS A 132 4.36 -4.88 8.22
CA HIS A 132 4.79 -6.20 8.64
C HIS A 132 5.19 -7.03 7.41
N PRO A 133 6.14 -7.97 7.57
CA PRO A 133 6.49 -8.92 6.52
C PRO A 133 5.36 -9.94 6.38
N ILE A 134 4.56 -9.76 5.33
CA ILE A 134 3.41 -10.60 5.00
C ILE A 134 3.46 -10.94 3.51
N GLU A 135 2.60 -11.85 3.09
CA GLU A 135 2.32 -12.10 1.68
C GLU A 135 0.89 -11.63 1.41
N PHE A 136 0.68 -10.79 0.40
CA PHE A 136 -0.66 -10.32 0.07
C PHE A 136 -1.45 -11.38 -0.70
N ASP A 137 -2.70 -11.62 -0.29
CA ASP A 137 -3.66 -12.32 -1.13
C ASP A 137 -4.13 -11.37 -2.24
N GLU A 138 -3.68 -11.58 -3.47
CA GLU A 138 -4.05 -10.79 -4.64
C GLU A 138 -5.58 -10.69 -4.81
N LYS A 139 -6.33 -11.75 -4.48
CA LYS A 139 -7.79 -11.73 -4.60
C LYS A 139 -8.42 -10.77 -3.61
N GLN A 140 -7.88 -10.69 -2.40
CA GLN A 140 -8.34 -9.75 -1.39
C GLN A 140 -7.87 -8.33 -1.69
N ALA A 141 -6.62 -8.16 -2.09
CA ALA A 141 -6.07 -6.88 -2.52
C ALA A 141 -6.88 -6.30 -3.68
N GLY A 142 -7.20 -7.10 -4.69
CA GLY A 142 -8.06 -6.71 -5.81
C GLY A 142 -9.44 -6.20 -5.37
N LYS A 143 -10.06 -6.82 -4.36
CA LYS A 143 -11.32 -6.32 -3.78
C LYS A 143 -11.16 -4.99 -3.07
N ILE A 144 -10.06 -4.81 -2.32
CA ILE A 144 -9.76 -3.55 -1.63
C ILE A 144 -9.56 -2.44 -2.66
N PHE A 145 -8.72 -2.67 -3.67
CA PHE A 145 -8.50 -1.71 -4.75
C PHE A 145 -9.78 -1.38 -5.52
N ALA A 146 -10.60 -2.38 -5.85
CA ALA A 146 -11.90 -2.14 -6.49
C ALA A 146 -12.81 -1.28 -5.61
N SER A 147 -12.85 -1.52 -4.30
CA SER A 147 -13.63 -0.70 -3.35
C SER A 147 -13.13 0.74 -3.21
N MET A 148 -11.89 1.00 -3.63
CA MET A 148 -11.27 2.33 -3.68
C MET A 148 -11.36 2.99 -5.06
N GLY A 149 -12.02 2.35 -6.02
CA GLY A 149 -12.21 2.90 -7.37
C GLY A 149 -11.08 2.61 -8.35
N GLY A 150 -10.33 1.52 -8.16
CA GLY A 150 -9.24 1.12 -9.08
C GLY A 150 -9.66 0.97 -10.55
N TRP A 151 -10.96 0.76 -10.80
CA TRP A 151 -11.52 0.57 -12.14
C TRP A 151 -12.36 1.76 -12.63
N ASP A 152 -12.46 2.83 -11.83
CA ASP A 152 -13.40 3.93 -12.09
C ASP A 152 -12.88 4.91 -13.15
N CYS A 153 -11.58 4.92 -13.41
CA CYS A 153 -11.00 5.74 -14.47
C CYS A 153 -11.26 5.11 -15.86
N LEU A 154 -11.17 5.96 -16.89
CA LEU A 154 -11.23 5.52 -18.27
C LEU A 154 -9.82 5.21 -18.77
N SER A 155 -9.70 4.15 -19.56
CA SER A 155 -8.54 3.93 -20.42
C SER A 155 -8.49 4.96 -21.55
N LYS A 156 -7.34 5.09 -22.21
CA LYS A 156 -7.18 6.04 -23.32
C LYS A 156 -8.12 5.76 -24.49
N TRP A 157 -8.35 4.50 -24.83
CA TRP A 157 -9.24 4.15 -25.93
C TRP A 157 -10.71 4.47 -25.60
N GLU A 158 -11.16 4.22 -24.36
CA GLU A 158 -12.52 4.58 -23.92
C GLU A 158 -12.73 6.09 -23.94
N ALA A 159 -11.74 6.85 -23.44
CA ALA A 159 -11.81 8.30 -23.47
C ALA A 159 -11.84 8.86 -24.90
N ARG A 160 -11.18 8.22 -25.88
CA ARG A 160 -11.28 8.57 -27.30
C ARG A 160 -12.65 8.25 -27.88
N GLU A 161 -13.21 7.08 -27.58
CA GLU A 161 -14.57 6.71 -28.03
C GLU A 161 -15.65 7.66 -27.49
N LEU A 162 -15.46 8.18 -26.28
CA LEU A 162 -16.33 9.18 -25.67
C LEU A 162 -16.06 10.61 -26.15
N GLY A 163 -15.07 10.83 -27.02
CA GLY A 163 -14.69 12.16 -27.51
C GLY A 163 -14.07 13.07 -26.45
N LEU A 164 -13.52 12.50 -25.37
CA LEU A 164 -12.86 13.21 -24.26
C LEU A 164 -11.36 13.44 -24.50
N LEU A 165 -10.76 12.71 -25.44
CA LEU A 165 -9.38 12.87 -25.89
C LEU A 165 -9.37 13.11 -27.41
N ASN A 166 -8.79 14.24 -27.83
CA ASN A 166 -8.55 14.54 -29.25
C ASN A 166 -7.21 13.93 -29.69
N GLU A 167 -7.10 13.50 -30.96
CA GLU A 167 -5.93 12.80 -31.52
C GLU A 167 -4.64 13.64 -31.65
N GLU A 168 -4.64 14.93 -31.29
CA GLU A 168 -3.55 15.88 -31.59
C GLU A 168 -2.48 16.05 -30.50
N ALA A 169 -2.06 14.98 -29.83
CA ALA A 169 -0.88 15.05 -28.97
C ALA A 169 -0.07 13.74 -29.06
N ALA A 170 0.52 13.52 -30.22
CA ALA A 170 1.61 12.56 -30.43
C ALA A 170 2.92 13.33 -30.68
#